data_AF-A0A7W1PMQ5-F1
#
_entry.id   AF-A0A7W1PMQ5-F1
#
_cell.length_a   1.000
_cell.length_b   1.000
_cell.length_c   1.000
_cell.angle_alpha   90.00
_cell.angle_beta   90.00
_cell.angle_gamma   90.00
#
_symmetry.space_group_name_H-M   'P 1'
#
loop_
_entity.id
_entity.type
_entity.pdbx_description
1 polymer ?
#
loop_
_entity_poly.entity_id
_entity_poly.type
_entity_poly.pdbx_seq_one_letter_code
_entity_poly.pdbx_strand_id
1 'polypeptide(L)' 'MALGKAGNAVERRVYEGVTHEFFGMAAVLKEARDAQRYAGVRLKAAFKS' A
#
# COMPACT_ATOMS: atom_id res chain seq x y z
N MET A 1 9.30 6.40 -11.69
CA MET A 1 8.43 7.13 -10.75
C MET A 1 8.03 8.47 -11.36
N ALA A 2 7.03 8.49 -12.25
CA ALA A 2 6.62 9.72 -12.95
C ALA A 2 5.99 10.74 -11.99
N LEU A 3 5.10 10.27 -11.10
CA LEU A 3 4.41 11.11 -10.10
C LEU A 3 5.38 11.79 -9.14
N GLY A 4 6.37 11.05 -8.61
CA GLY A 4 7.40 11.63 -7.73
C GLY A 4 8.30 12.65 -8.44
N LYS A 5 8.65 12.40 -9.71
CA LYS A 5 9.41 13.37 -10.52
C LYS A 5 8.63 14.66 -10.80
N ALA A 6 7.30 14.59 -10.79
CA ALA A 6 6.42 15.75 -10.91
C ALA A 6 6.16 16.47 -9.57
N GLY A 7 6.90 16.15 -8.50
CA GLY A 7 6.80 16.82 -7.20
C GLY A 7 5.67 16.33 -6.29
N ASN A 8 4.93 15.28 -6.69
CA ASN A 8 3.90 14.70 -5.84
C ASN A 8 4.54 13.91 -4.69
N ALA A 9 3.94 13.96 -3.51
CA ALA A 9 4.27 13.04 -2.43
C ALA A 9 3.90 11.61 -2.85
N VAL A 10 4.89 10.73 -2.93
CA VAL A 10 4.69 9.33 -3.34
C VAL A 10 5.37 8.41 -2.33
N GLU A 11 4.59 7.54 -1.71
CA GLU A 11 5.10 6.39 -0.96
C GLU A 11 4.81 5.10 -1.73
N ARG A 12 5.82 4.24 -1.89
CA ARG A 12 5.69 2.95 -2.56
C ARG A 12 6.31 1.85 -1.70
N ARG A 13 5.60 0.74 -1.57
CA ARG A 13 6.10 -0.49 -0.96
C ARG A 13 5.88 -1.68 -1.87
N VAL A 14 6.92 -2.48 -2.05
CA VAL A 14 6.87 -3.75 -2.79
C VAL A 14 6.73 -4.88 -1.79
N TYR A 15 5.86 -5.85 -2.10
CA TYR A 15 5.70 -7.08 -1.35
C TYR A 15 6.19 -8.20 -2.28
N GLU A 16 7.31 -8.81 -1.94
CA GLU A 16 7.90 -9.89 -2.72
C GLU A 16 7.27 -11.24 -2.37
N GLY A 17 7.25 -12.18 -3.31
CA GLY A 17 6.74 -13.53 -3.08
C GLY A 17 5.22 -13.69 -3.05
N VAL A 18 4.46 -12.63 -3.36
CA VAL A 18 3.00 -12.66 -3.46
C VAL A 18 2.55 -12.55 -4.92
N THR A 19 1.37 -13.07 -5.23
CA THR A 19 0.78 -12.94 -6.56
C THR A 19 0.18 -11.55 -6.78
N HIS A 20 -0.13 -11.23 -8.04
CA HIS A 20 -1.11 -10.18 -8.32
C HIS A 20 -2.42 -10.49 -7.58
N GLU A 21 -3.17 -9.47 -7.17
CA GLU A 21 -4.41 -9.58 -6.39
C GLU A 21 -4.30 -10.14 -4.96
N PHE A 22 -3.09 -10.36 -4.42
CA PHE A 22 -2.94 -10.85 -3.04
C PHE A 22 -3.59 -9.94 -1.99
N PHE A 23 -3.81 -8.66 -2.31
CA PHE A 23 -4.39 -7.66 -1.40
C PHE A 23 -5.78 -8.05 -0.86
N GLY A 24 -6.55 -8.85 -1.60
CA GLY A 24 -7.85 -9.39 -1.17
C GLY A 24 -7.78 -10.58 -0.21
N MET A 25 -6.60 -11.18 -0.03
CA MET A 25 -6.42 -12.45 0.70
C MET A 25 -6.18 -12.27 2.20
N ALA A 26 -6.54 -11.12 2.77
CA ALA A 26 -6.24 -10.76 4.16
C ALA A 26 -6.81 -11.72 5.21
N ALA A 27 -7.77 -12.59 4.87
CA ALA A 27 -8.20 -13.65 5.77
C ALA A 27 -7.12 -14.73 5.99
N VAL A 28 -6.35 -15.05 4.95
CA VAL A 28 -5.44 -16.22 4.93
C VAL A 28 -3.97 -15.86 4.72
N LEU A 29 -3.67 -14.65 4.23
CA LEU A 29 -2.32 -14.21 3.90
C LEU A 29 -1.91 -13.02 4.79
N LYS A 30 -0.77 -13.14 5.47
CA LYS A 30 -0.28 -12.10 6.41
C LYS A 30 0.13 -10.83 5.67
N GLU A 31 0.82 -10.98 4.55
CA GLU A 31 1.29 -9.91 3.69
C GLU A 31 0.12 -9.04 3.21
N ALA A 32 -1.03 -9.66 2.91
CA ALA A 32 -2.25 -8.96 2.54
C ALA A 32 -2.80 -8.10 3.68
N ARG A 33 -2.84 -8.62 4.92
CA ARG A 33 -3.23 -7.83 6.10
C ARG A 33 -2.28 -6.66 6.33
N ASP A 34 -0.99 -6.90 6.21
CA ASP A 34 0.03 -5.86 6.39
C ASP A 34 -0.07 -4.78 5.30
N ALA A 35 -0.34 -5.18 4.05
CA ALA A 35 -0.57 -4.26 2.94
C ALA A 35 -1.82 -3.41 3.15
N GLN A 36 -2.93 -4.00 3.58
CA GLN A 36 -4.16 -3.27 3.91
C GLN A 36 -3.93 -2.28 5.04
N ARG A 37 -3.24 -2.69 6.12
CA ARG A 37 -2.90 -1.79 7.23
C ARG A 37 -2.00 -0.65 6.78
N TYR A 38 -0.97 -0.95 6.00
CA TYR A 38 -0.02 0.04 5.48
C TYR A 38 -0.73 1.13 4.65
N ALA A 39 -1.60 0.71 3.74
CA ALA A 39 -2.37 1.61 2.89
C ALA A 39 -3.41 2.40 3.69
N GLY A 40 -4.17 1.74 4.57
CA GLY A 40 -5.23 2.37 5.35
C GLY A 40 -4.71 3.46 6.32
N VAL A 41 -3.59 3.22 7.00
CA VAL A 41 -2.97 4.22 7.89
C VAL A 41 -2.57 5.48 7.12
N ARG A 42 -2.00 5.31 5.93
CA ARG A 42 -1.55 6.43 5.08
C ARG A 42 -2.72 7.19 4.49
N LEU A 43 -3.73 6.47 4.02
CA LEU A 43 -4.95 7.09 3.52
C LEU A 43 -5.63 7.93 4.60
N LYS A 44 -5.71 7.40 5.84
CA LYS A 44 -6.23 8.14 6.99
C LYS A 44 -5.39 9.38 7.31
N ALA A 45 -4.06 9.29 7.21
CA ALA A 45 -3.18 10.44 7.43
C ALA A 45 -3.38 11.52 6.34
N ALA A 46 -3.50 11.11 5.08
CA ALA A 46 -3.70 12.01 3.94
C ALA A 46 -5.05 12.76 3.99
N PHE A 47 -6.08 12.19 4.62
CA PHE A 47 -7.38 12.86 4.78
C PHE A 47 -7.50 13.71 6.06
N LYS A 48 -6.46 13.76 6.90
CA LYS A 48 -6.46 14.58 8.13
C LYS A 48 -5.86 15.97 7.93
N SER A 49 -5.34 16.26 6.74
CA SER A 49 -4.78 17.56 6.35
C SER A 49 -5.86 18.54 5.89
#